data_AF-A0A6P0VRU0-F1
#
_entry.id   AF-A0A6P0VRU0-F1
#
_cell.length_a   1.000
_cell.length_b   1.000
_cell.length_c   1.000
_cell.angle_alpha   90.00
_cell.angle_beta   90.00
_cell.angle_gamma   90.00
#
_symmetry.space_group_name_H-M   'P 1'
#
loop_
_entity.id
_entity.type
_entity.pdbx_description
1 polymer ?
#
loop_
_entity_poly.entity_id
_entity_poly.type
_entity_poly.pdbx_seq_one_letter_code
_entity_poly.pdbx_strand_id
1 'polypeptide(L)'
;MEKGKLIEFRLHGERHVATADRPEGKKHWIVIDERGQSHKLHPRQVSYEVDGCTFQPSEIPQFLEEVRSYLDPSSLEVAWELLVEDGQAVTCAEMAQLLFSDQHYIPCYAAHCLLSEDKIYFKQKADSYEPRSAAMVAEIKHQRLAEELKQREQQDFLTRVQEKLTGVSVEWQDSDRSRINALEKFALYPDNASHAAQEVMAALELSPTPQNAKNLLVELGLWSTHENMFLRRSQIPVNFSREVLAMGQKYLDSPPPDPDSERLDLTGLKVYTIDDESTKEIDDGLSLEKLDDGRERLWIHIADPTRLLMPGDKLDLEARRRATTLYLPTGMVPMFPSELATGPMSLIQGKVCPALSFGVILDETGKIQDYQIHPSLIKPTYRLTYEDVDEMLQLGVQGEKEISAISTWAKQRQEWRRSQGSINIHMPESVIKVQNDEEITIEVLDDSRSRQLVAEMMILAGEVAGNYGQTHQLPLTF
;
A
#
# COMPACT_ATOMS: atom_id res chain seq x y z
N MET A 1 0.82 -64.20 19.71
CA MET A 1 -0.53 -63.88 20.20
C MET A 1 -1.12 -65.13 20.82
N GLU A 2 -1.80 -64.96 21.94
CA GLU A 2 -2.50 -66.04 22.66
C GLU A 2 -4.00 -65.82 22.50
N LYS A 3 -4.77 -66.92 22.57
CA LYS A 3 -6.23 -66.83 22.45
C LYS A 3 -6.81 -66.04 23.64
N GLY A 4 -7.69 -65.09 23.32
CA GLY A 4 -8.36 -64.18 24.24
C GLY A 4 -7.51 -62.98 24.68
N LYS A 5 -6.31 -62.79 24.11
CA LYS A 5 -5.52 -61.58 24.33
C LYS A 5 -6.19 -60.37 23.67
N LEU A 6 -6.30 -59.26 24.40
CA LEU A 6 -6.89 -58.01 23.90
C LEU A 6 -5.83 -57.17 23.19
N ILE A 7 -6.16 -56.69 21.99
CA ILE A 7 -5.23 -55.97 21.13
C ILE A 7 -5.88 -54.73 20.51
N GLU A 8 -5.07 -53.71 20.27
CA GLU A 8 -5.42 -52.52 19.50
C GLU A 8 -4.84 -52.62 18.09
N PHE A 9 -5.61 -52.21 17.08
CA PHE A 9 -5.17 -52.03 15.71
C PHE A 9 -5.88 -50.83 15.07
N ARG A 10 -5.36 -50.33 13.95
CA ARG A 10 -5.99 -49.22 13.21
C ARG A 10 -6.56 -49.66 11.87
N LEU A 11 -7.82 -49.31 11.60
CA LEU A 11 -8.46 -49.44 10.28
C LEU A 11 -8.82 -48.04 9.79
N HIS A 12 -8.41 -47.70 8.57
CA HIS A 12 -8.66 -46.36 8.00
C HIS A 12 -8.24 -45.16 8.88
N GLY A 13 -7.29 -45.38 9.80
CA GLY A 13 -6.82 -44.36 10.76
C GLY A 13 -7.55 -44.36 12.11
N GLU A 14 -8.69 -45.04 12.20
CA GLU A 14 -9.48 -45.18 13.44
C GLU A 14 -8.97 -46.32 14.32
N ARG A 15 -9.09 -46.14 15.64
CA ARG A 15 -8.64 -47.11 16.64
C ARG A 15 -9.71 -48.18 16.86
N HIS A 16 -9.32 -49.43 16.76
CA HIS A 16 -10.18 -50.59 17.04
C HIS A 16 -9.54 -51.50 18.08
N VAL A 17 -10.37 -52.07 18.95
CA VAL A 17 -9.96 -53.04 19.96
C VAL A 17 -10.67 -54.36 19.71
N ALA A 18 -9.92 -55.45 19.73
CA ALA A 18 -10.44 -56.80 19.50
C ALA A 18 -9.70 -57.84 20.34
N THR A 19 -10.32 -59.01 20.52
CA THR A 19 -9.69 -60.17 21.17
C THR A 19 -9.17 -61.16 20.14
N ALA A 20 -7.98 -61.71 20.33
CA ALA A 20 -7.41 -62.72 19.45
C ALA A 20 -8.15 -64.06 19.60
N ASP A 21 -8.77 -64.61 18.55
CA ASP A 21 -9.51 -65.88 18.64
C ASP A 21 -8.66 -67.08 18.19
N ARG A 22 -8.19 -67.07 16.95
CA ARG A 22 -7.46 -68.21 16.35
C ARG A 22 -6.49 -67.79 15.25
N PRO A 23 -5.39 -68.53 15.03
CA PRO A 23 -4.51 -68.31 13.89
C PRO A 23 -5.23 -68.65 12.57
N GLU A 24 -5.02 -67.84 11.54
CA GLU A 24 -5.47 -68.07 10.17
C GLU A 24 -4.26 -68.28 9.26
N GLY A 25 -3.87 -69.54 9.09
CA GLY A 25 -2.66 -69.91 8.35
C GLY A 25 -1.37 -69.57 9.11
N LYS A 26 -0.24 -69.40 8.39
CA LYS A 26 1.09 -69.23 9.00
C LYS A 26 1.42 -67.80 9.47
N LYS A 27 0.63 -66.79 9.05
CA LYS A 27 1.02 -65.36 9.18
C LYS A 27 -0.08 -64.41 9.67
N HIS A 28 -1.32 -64.87 9.87
CA HIS A 28 -2.43 -64.01 10.25
C HIS A 28 -3.20 -64.59 11.43
N TRP A 29 -3.94 -63.73 12.11
CA TRP A 29 -4.85 -64.07 13.20
C TRP A 29 -6.25 -63.55 12.89
N ILE A 30 -7.26 -64.34 13.25
CA ILE A 30 -8.64 -63.85 13.36
C ILE A 30 -8.79 -63.22 14.74
N VAL A 31 -9.26 -61.98 14.75
CA VAL A 31 -9.58 -61.25 15.98
C VAL A 31 -11.05 -60.87 15.95
N ILE A 32 -11.70 -60.82 17.10
CA ILE A 32 -13.13 -60.57 17.23
C ILE A 32 -13.31 -59.27 18.02
N ASP A 33 -14.00 -58.30 17.41
CA ASP A 33 -14.30 -57.01 18.04
C ASP A 33 -15.49 -57.06 19.00
N GLU A 34 -15.82 -55.92 19.61
CA GLU A 34 -16.92 -55.75 20.56
C GLU A 34 -18.30 -56.16 20.02
N ARG A 35 -18.47 -56.20 18.68
CA ARG A 35 -19.73 -56.55 18.00
C ARG A 35 -19.76 -58.01 17.57
N GLY A 36 -18.73 -58.78 17.90
CA GLY A 36 -18.57 -60.16 17.46
C GLY A 36 -18.11 -60.28 15.99
N GLN A 37 -17.70 -59.19 15.35
CA GLN A 37 -17.24 -59.21 13.97
C GLN A 37 -15.78 -59.69 13.91
N SER A 38 -15.53 -60.62 12.99
CA SER A 38 -14.20 -61.19 12.77
C SER A 38 -13.38 -60.34 11.80
N HIS A 39 -12.17 -59.98 12.19
CA HIS A 39 -11.19 -59.26 11.37
C HIS A 39 -9.93 -60.10 11.18
N LYS A 40 -9.35 -60.05 9.99
CA LYS A 40 -8.09 -60.71 9.67
C LYS A 40 -6.93 -59.74 9.86
N LEU A 41 -6.04 -60.02 10.81
CA LEU A 41 -4.90 -59.16 11.12
C LEU A 41 -3.57 -59.88 10.94
N HIS A 42 -2.63 -59.17 10.32
CA HIS A 42 -1.22 -59.51 10.36
C HIS A 42 -0.63 -58.96 11.68
N PRO A 43 0.25 -59.68 12.41
CA PRO A 43 0.79 -59.23 13.70
C PRO A 43 1.48 -57.85 13.68
N ARG A 44 1.97 -57.41 12.52
CA ARG A 44 2.54 -56.05 12.35
C ARG A 44 1.51 -54.91 12.33
N GLN A 45 0.22 -55.20 12.22
CA GLN A 45 -0.86 -54.20 12.20
C GLN A 45 -1.36 -53.87 13.61
N VAL A 46 -0.77 -54.49 14.63
CA VAL A 46 -1.16 -54.35 16.02
C VAL A 46 -0.41 -53.16 16.59
N SER A 47 -1.18 -52.19 17.07
CA SER A 47 -0.67 -50.95 17.64
C SER A 47 -0.28 -51.12 19.10
N TYR A 48 -0.99 -51.99 19.83
CA TYR A 48 -0.76 -52.27 21.25
C TYR A 48 -1.35 -53.62 21.65
N GLU A 49 -0.70 -54.30 22.58
CA GLU A 49 -1.23 -55.54 23.19
C GLU A 49 -1.47 -55.28 24.69
N VAL A 50 -2.67 -55.60 25.18
CA VAL A 50 -2.98 -55.49 26.61
C VAL A 50 -2.50 -56.76 27.29
N ASP A 51 -1.51 -56.62 28.17
CA ASP A 51 -0.89 -57.74 28.88
C ASP A 51 -1.60 -58.08 30.19
N GLY A 52 -1.52 -59.35 30.60
CA GLY A 52 -1.91 -59.78 31.94
C GLY A 52 -3.35 -60.28 32.12
N CYS A 53 -4.21 -60.25 31.09
CA CYS A 53 -5.59 -60.76 31.17
C CYS A 53 -6.12 -61.32 29.84
N THR A 54 -7.13 -62.19 29.94
CA THR A 54 -7.84 -62.79 28.81
C THR A 54 -9.28 -62.25 28.80
N PHE A 55 -9.72 -61.74 27.66
CA PHE A 55 -11.04 -61.10 27.50
C PHE A 55 -11.93 -61.91 26.56
N GLN A 56 -13.23 -61.88 26.82
CA GLN A 56 -14.27 -62.21 25.85
C GLN A 56 -14.66 -60.97 25.05
N PRO A 57 -15.04 -61.10 23.77
CA PRO A 57 -15.51 -59.96 22.97
C PRO A 57 -16.61 -59.12 23.63
N SER A 58 -17.49 -59.75 24.42
CA SER A 58 -18.57 -59.07 25.16
C SER A 58 -18.09 -58.17 26.31
N GLU A 59 -16.86 -58.32 26.76
CA GLU A 59 -16.27 -57.55 27.88
C GLU A 59 -15.56 -56.27 27.39
N ILE A 60 -15.32 -56.15 26.08
CA ILE A 60 -14.62 -55.00 25.46
C ILE A 60 -15.34 -53.66 25.76
N PRO A 61 -16.67 -53.53 25.64
CA PRO A 61 -17.35 -52.26 25.93
C PRO A 61 -17.17 -51.79 27.38
N GLN A 62 -17.26 -52.73 28.34
CA GLN A 62 -17.07 -52.41 29.75
C GLN A 62 -15.62 -51.98 30.01
N PHE A 63 -14.65 -52.70 29.44
CA PHE A 63 -13.24 -52.34 29.52
C PHE A 63 -12.97 -50.92 28.99
N LEU A 64 -13.51 -50.57 27.81
CA LEU A 64 -13.33 -49.24 27.23
C LEU A 64 -13.99 -48.13 28.05
N GLU A 65 -15.13 -48.40 28.69
CA GLU A 65 -15.79 -47.44 29.57
C GLU A 65 -14.97 -47.18 30.84
N GLU A 66 -14.37 -48.23 31.43
CA GLU A 66 -13.46 -48.08 32.57
C GLU A 66 -12.21 -47.27 32.18
N VAL A 67 -11.65 -47.50 30.99
CA VAL A 67 -10.49 -46.75 30.45
C VAL A 67 -10.81 -45.26 30.28
N ARG A 68 -12.02 -44.89 29.84
CA ARG A 68 -12.41 -43.49 29.64
C ARG A 68 -12.26 -42.64 30.89
N SER A 69 -12.48 -43.21 32.07
CA SER A 69 -12.33 -42.49 33.35
C SER A 69 -10.90 -42.02 33.63
N TYR A 70 -9.90 -42.60 32.95
CA TYR A 70 -8.48 -42.27 33.08
C TYR A 70 -7.96 -41.33 31.96
N LEU A 71 -8.77 -41.01 30.95
CA LEU A 71 -8.32 -40.23 29.80
C LEU A 71 -8.38 -38.71 30.07
N ASP A 72 -7.29 -38.17 30.63
CA ASP A 72 -7.06 -36.73 30.76
C ASP A 72 -5.77 -36.31 30.04
N PRO A 73 -5.84 -35.68 28.85
CA PRO A 73 -4.65 -35.22 28.13
C PRO A 73 -3.80 -34.18 28.88
N SER A 74 -4.38 -33.42 29.82
CA SER A 74 -3.63 -32.42 30.60
C SER A 74 -2.65 -33.08 31.59
N SER A 75 -2.91 -34.32 31.98
CA SER A 75 -2.05 -35.09 32.88
C SER A 75 -0.65 -35.37 32.30
N LEU A 76 -0.50 -35.38 30.96
CA LEU A 76 0.78 -35.58 30.29
C LEU A 76 1.75 -34.42 30.50
N GLU A 77 1.26 -33.20 30.72
CA GLU A 77 2.13 -32.06 31.03
C GLU A 77 2.86 -32.27 32.35
N VAL A 78 2.14 -32.72 33.38
CA VAL A 78 2.69 -33.01 34.70
C VAL A 78 3.68 -34.19 34.64
N ALA A 79 3.32 -35.27 33.94
CA ALA A 79 4.23 -36.39 33.75
C ALA A 79 5.49 -36.00 32.98
N TRP A 80 5.36 -35.11 32.00
CA TRP A 80 6.49 -34.60 31.23
C TRP A 80 7.45 -33.76 32.08
N GLU A 81 6.93 -32.87 32.93
CA GLU A 81 7.75 -32.07 33.85
C GLU A 81 8.59 -32.95 34.78
N LEU A 82 8.05 -34.09 35.23
CA LEU A 82 8.76 -35.04 36.10
C LEU A 82 9.84 -35.84 35.36
N LEU A 83 9.63 -36.16 34.08
CA LEU A 83 10.50 -37.06 33.32
C LEU A 83 11.56 -36.33 32.47
N VAL A 84 11.35 -35.04 32.17
CA VAL A 84 12.22 -34.29 31.26
C VAL A 84 13.62 -34.02 31.82
N GLU A 85 13.77 -33.89 33.14
CA GLU A 85 15.06 -33.63 33.79
C GLU A 85 16.04 -34.80 33.60
N ASP A 86 15.56 -36.04 33.78
CA ASP A 86 16.38 -37.25 33.65
C ASP A 86 16.38 -37.83 32.23
N GLY A 87 15.54 -37.32 31.32
CA GLY A 87 15.40 -37.79 29.94
C GLY A 87 14.99 -39.26 29.82
N GLN A 88 14.33 -39.80 30.87
CA GLN A 88 14.00 -41.22 30.95
C GLN A 88 12.85 -41.57 30.00
N ALA A 89 13.08 -42.58 29.18
CA ALA A 89 12.02 -43.19 28.39
C ALA A 89 11.17 -44.07 29.29
N VAL A 90 9.85 -43.96 29.18
CA VAL A 90 8.89 -44.74 29.97
C VAL A 90 8.05 -45.63 29.08
N THR A 91 7.79 -46.83 29.54
CA THR A 91 6.78 -47.74 28.99
C THR A 91 5.37 -47.31 29.39
N CYS A 92 4.35 -47.83 28.73
CA CYS A 92 2.96 -47.55 29.10
C CYS A 92 2.63 -47.97 30.55
N ALA A 93 3.27 -49.02 31.06
CA ALA A 93 3.12 -49.46 32.45
C ALA A 93 3.77 -48.51 33.45
N GLU A 94 4.97 -48.00 33.15
CA GLU A 94 5.63 -46.98 33.97
C GLU A 94 4.85 -45.66 33.94
N MET A 95 4.34 -45.27 32.77
CA MET A 95 3.48 -44.10 32.64
C MET A 95 2.17 -44.26 33.42
N ALA A 96 1.57 -45.45 33.41
CA ALA A 96 0.36 -45.73 34.19
C ALA A 96 0.62 -45.67 35.71
N GLN A 97 1.76 -46.19 36.17
CA GLN A 97 2.20 -46.02 37.56
C GLN A 97 2.38 -44.54 37.92
N LEU A 98 2.94 -43.74 37.01
CA LEU A 98 3.19 -42.33 37.25
C LEU A 98 1.89 -41.50 37.30
N LEU A 99 0.99 -41.71 36.32
CA LEU A 99 -0.25 -40.94 36.17
C LEU A 99 -1.35 -41.39 37.13
N PHE A 100 -1.47 -42.70 37.36
CA PHE A 100 -2.63 -43.31 38.01
C PHE A 100 -2.27 -44.09 39.28
N SER A 101 -0.97 -44.19 39.62
CA SER A 101 -0.48 -45.03 40.72
C SER A 101 -0.87 -46.51 40.62
N ASP A 102 -1.17 -46.98 39.41
CA ASP A 102 -1.65 -48.33 39.13
C ASP A 102 -1.08 -48.86 37.81
N GLN A 103 -0.55 -50.07 37.82
CA GLN A 103 -0.02 -50.79 36.65
C GLN A 103 -0.96 -51.89 36.15
N HIS A 104 -2.22 -51.88 36.60
CA HIS A 104 -3.23 -52.78 36.08
C HIS A 104 -3.48 -52.51 34.59
N TYR A 105 -4.03 -53.50 33.90
CA TYR A 105 -4.15 -53.49 32.44
C TYR A 105 -5.02 -52.33 31.90
N ILE A 106 -5.97 -51.80 32.68
CA ILE A 106 -6.79 -50.63 32.34
C ILE A 106 -5.96 -49.33 32.35
N PRO A 107 -5.33 -48.92 33.46
CA PRO A 107 -4.39 -47.79 33.50
C PRO A 107 -3.29 -47.85 32.43
N CYS A 108 -2.71 -49.03 32.19
CA CYS A 108 -1.67 -49.21 31.16
C CYS A 108 -2.20 -48.89 29.75
N TYR A 109 -3.40 -49.38 29.43
CA TYR A 109 -4.02 -49.07 28.15
C TYR A 109 -4.46 -47.60 28.07
N ALA A 110 -4.91 -46.99 29.16
CA ALA A 110 -5.21 -45.55 29.21
C ALA A 110 -3.95 -44.69 28.96
N ALA A 111 -2.82 -45.06 29.58
CA ALA A 111 -1.54 -44.40 29.35
C ALA A 111 -1.08 -44.52 27.88
N HIS A 112 -1.22 -45.71 27.26
CA HIS A 112 -1.00 -45.89 25.83
C HIS A 112 -1.91 -44.98 24.99
N CYS A 113 -3.20 -44.89 25.34
CA CYS A 113 -4.15 -44.04 24.63
C CYS A 113 -3.74 -42.57 24.64
N LEU A 114 -3.29 -42.05 25.80
CA LEU A 114 -2.82 -40.68 25.96
C LEU A 114 -1.52 -40.43 25.19
N LEU A 115 -0.53 -41.32 25.33
CA LEU A 115 0.78 -41.20 24.71
C LEU A 115 0.76 -41.31 23.18
N SER A 116 -0.07 -42.21 22.64
CA SER A 116 -0.18 -42.43 21.19
C SER A 116 -0.85 -41.28 20.44
N GLU A 117 -1.65 -40.46 21.13
CA GLU A 117 -2.25 -39.24 20.57
C GLU A 117 -1.48 -37.96 20.95
N ASP A 118 -0.46 -38.07 21.80
CA ASP A 118 0.37 -36.93 22.18
C ASP A 118 1.24 -36.45 21.01
N LYS A 119 1.17 -35.14 20.81
CA LYS A 119 1.91 -34.42 19.79
C LYS A 119 2.70 -33.26 20.38
N ILE A 120 2.76 -33.14 21.72
CA ILE A 120 3.39 -32.02 22.42
C ILE A 120 4.53 -32.53 23.30
N TYR A 121 4.27 -33.46 24.21
CA TYR A 121 5.17 -33.77 25.32
C TYR A 121 6.09 -34.99 25.11
N PHE A 122 5.60 -36.09 24.53
CA PHE A 122 6.30 -37.35 24.37
C PHE A 122 6.40 -37.79 22.90
N LYS A 123 7.52 -38.40 22.53
CA LYS A 123 7.70 -39.06 21.22
C LYS A 123 7.92 -40.55 21.39
N GLN A 124 7.32 -41.35 20.51
CA GLN A 124 7.45 -42.80 20.53
C GLN A 124 8.85 -43.23 20.07
N LYS A 125 9.47 -44.16 20.81
CA LYS A 125 10.77 -44.77 20.53
C LYS A 125 10.71 -46.26 20.86
N ALA A 126 10.54 -47.07 19.80
CA ALA A 126 10.24 -48.50 19.92
C ALA A 126 9.02 -48.72 20.86
N ASP A 127 9.20 -49.49 21.93
CA ASP A 127 8.13 -49.84 22.89
C ASP A 127 8.03 -48.86 24.07
N SER A 128 8.72 -47.72 23.99
CA SER A 128 8.78 -46.70 25.04
C SER A 128 8.49 -45.31 24.49
N TYR A 129 8.18 -44.36 25.37
CA TYR A 129 7.96 -42.97 25.05
C TYR A 129 9.00 -42.12 25.77
N GLU A 130 9.73 -41.31 25.02
CA GLU A 130 10.74 -40.40 25.57
C GLU A 130 10.17 -38.97 25.64
N PRO A 131 10.38 -38.24 26.74
CA PRO A 131 9.97 -36.84 26.86
C PRO A 131 10.73 -35.98 25.84
N ARG A 132 10.04 -35.05 25.18
CA ARG A 132 10.67 -34.02 24.35
C ARG A 132 11.39 -33.02 25.25
N SER A 133 12.45 -32.36 24.77
CA SER A 133 13.14 -31.35 25.58
C SER A 133 12.25 -30.12 25.82
N ALA A 134 12.53 -29.37 26.90
CA ALA A 134 11.82 -28.12 27.21
C ALA A 134 11.81 -27.13 26.03
N ALA A 135 12.93 -27.01 25.31
CA ALA A 135 13.02 -26.17 24.11
C ALA A 135 12.06 -26.65 23.00
N MET A 136 11.99 -27.96 22.74
CA MET A 136 11.13 -28.53 21.70
C MET A 136 9.64 -28.39 22.07
N VAL A 137 9.27 -28.61 23.34
CA VAL A 137 7.90 -28.41 23.82
C VAL A 137 7.48 -26.95 23.72
N ALA A 138 8.35 -26.02 24.13
CA ALA A 138 8.10 -24.59 24.01
C ALA A 138 7.93 -24.16 22.55
N GLU A 139 8.76 -24.68 21.64
CA GLU A 139 8.64 -24.42 20.20
C GLU A 139 7.33 -24.96 19.62
N ILE A 140 6.95 -26.21 19.94
CA ILE A 140 5.69 -26.80 19.48
C ILE A 140 4.48 -26.01 20.01
N LYS A 141 4.48 -25.66 21.30
CA LYS A 141 3.41 -24.85 21.90
C LYS A 141 3.32 -23.47 21.24
N HIS A 142 4.47 -22.83 21.01
CA HIS A 142 4.52 -21.53 20.34
C HIS A 142 4.00 -21.60 18.89
N GLN A 143 4.43 -22.59 18.12
CA GLN A 143 3.97 -22.80 16.74
C GLN A 143 2.46 -23.03 16.67
N ARG A 144 1.90 -23.83 17.59
CA ARG A 144 0.44 -24.06 17.65
C ARG A 144 -0.34 -22.81 18.01
N LEU A 145 0.10 -22.08 19.03
CA LEU A 145 -0.54 -20.82 19.40
C LEU A 145 -0.49 -19.80 18.25
N ALA A 146 0.64 -19.72 17.53
CA ALA A 146 0.77 -18.85 16.37
C ALA A 146 -0.17 -19.27 15.22
N GLU A 147 -0.30 -20.59 14.96
CA GLU A 147 -1.21 -21.12 13.94
C GLU A 147 -2.68 -20.89 14.33
N GLU A 148 -3.06 -21.12 15.59
CA GLU A 148 -4.41 -20.85 16.11
C GLU A 148 -4.76 -19.35 16.02
N LEU A 149 -3.82 -18.47 16.38
CA LEU A 149 -4.00 -17.03 16.23
C LEU A 149 -4.17 -16.64 14.76
N LYS A 150 -3.33 -17.17 13.86
CA LYS A 150 -3.42 -16.91 12.41
C LYS A 150 -4.76 -17.38 11.82
N GLN A 151 -5.23 -18.56 12.21
CA GLN A 151 -6.52 -19.11 11.81
C GLN A 151 -7.68 -18.25 12.33
N ARG A 152 -7.60 -17.80 13.58
CA ARG A 152 -8.59 -16.89 14.16
C ARG A 152 -8.62 -15.55 13.43
N GLU A 153 -7.48 -14.93 13.18
CA GLU A 153 -7.39 -13.69 12.41
C GLU A 153 -7.95 -13.84 10.99
N GLN A 154 -7.71 -14.99 10.34
CA GLN A 154 -8.29 -15.28 9.04
C GLN A 154 -9.81 -15.40 9.11
N GLN A 155 -10.32 -16.12 10.11
CA GLN A 155 -11.76 -16.28 10.29
C GLN A 155 -12.44 -14.92 10.57
N ASP A 156 -11.85 -14.12 11.45
CA ASP A 156 -12.34 -12.78 11.80
C ASP A 156 -12.33 -11.85 10.56
N PHE A 157 -11.30 -11.92 9.73
CA PHE A 157 -11.23 -11.19 8.45
C PHE A 157 -12.34 -11.63 7.50
N LEU A 158 -12.56 -12.94 7.32
CA LEU A 158 -13.60 -13.46 6.43
C LEU A 158 -15.00 -13.09 6.92
N THR A 159 -15.24 -13.13 8.22
CA THR A 159 -16.51 -12.66 8.82
C THR A 159 -16.75 -11.19 8.49
N ARG A 160 -15.74 -10.32 8.69
CA ARG A 160 -15.82 -8.90 8.31
C ARG A 160 -16.09 -8.69 6.81
N VAL A 161 -15.45 -9.48 5.94
CA VAL A 161 -15.71 -9.44 4.50
C VAL A 161 -17.18 -9.79 4.19
N GLN A 162 -17.69 -10.88 4.76
CA GLN A 162 -19.09 -11.29 4.55
C GLN A 162 -20.09 -10.26 5.08
N GLU A 163 -19.85 -9.70 6.26
CA GLU A 163 -20.64 -8.60 6.82
C GLU A 163 -20.66 -7.40 5.86
N LYS A 164 -19.49 -7.00 5.33
CA LYS A 164 -19.41 -5.90 4.38
C LYS A 164 -20.18 -6.18 3.09
N LEU A 165 -20.05 -7.39 2.54
CA LEU A 165 -20.76 -7.82 1.31
C LEU A 165 -22.29 -7.90 1.51
N THR A 166 -22.75 -8.12 2.74
CA THR A 166 -24.19 -8.08 3.08
C THR A 166 -24.72 -6.68 3.39
N GLY A 167 -23.88 -5.64 3.25
CA GLY A 167 -24.24 -4.24 3.42
C GLY A 167 -24.03 -3.69 4.83
N VAL A 168 -23.40 -4.45 5.73
CA VAL A 168 -23.05 -3.97 7.07
C VAL A 168 -21.85 -3.01 6.97
N SER A 169 -21.87 -1.93 7.76
CA SER A 169 -20.70 -1.05 7.89
C SER A 169 -19.62 -1.73 8.72
N VAL A 170 -18.41 -1.83 8.18
CA VAL A 170 -17.28 -2.54 8.79
C VAL A 170 -16.08 -1.60 8.85
N GLU A 171 -15.36 -1.64 9.96
CA GLU A 171 -14.07 -0.98 10.13
C GLU A 171 -12.95 -2.02 10.01
N TRP A 172 -12.01 -1.78 9.10
CA TRP A 172 -10.89 -2.69 8.83
C TRP A 172 -9.80 -2.56 9.90
N GLN A 173 -9.28 -3.70 10.35
CA GLN A 173 -8.25 -3.78 11.40
C GLN A 173 -6.84 -3.81 10.79
N ASP A 174 -5.82 -3.49 11.59
CA ASP A 174 -4.41 -3.59 11.17
C ASP A 174 -4.04 -5.04 10.74
N SER A 175 -4.63 -6.05 11.37
CA SER A 175 -4.47 -7.47 11.02
C SER A 175 -4.96 -7.81 9.61
N ASP A 176 -5.92 -7.04 9.08
CA ASP A 176 -6.56 -7.29 7.78
C ASP A 176 -5.68 -6.82 6.61
N ARG A 177 -4.81 -5.82 6.86
CA ARG A 177 -3.98 -5.17 5.83
C ARG A 177 -3.14 -6.15 5.02
N SER A 178 -2.60 -7.19 5.65
CA SER A 178 -1.77 -8.18 4.95
C SER A 178 -2.53 -8.90 3.83
N ARG A 179 -3.81 -9.24 4.08
CA ARG A 179 -4.70 -9.95 3.15
C ARG A 179 -5.28 -8.98 2.11
N ILE A 180 -5.66 -7.78 2.52
CA ILE A 180 -6.05 -6.70 1.60
C ILE A 180 -4.92 -6.41 0.61
N ASN A 181 -3.69 -6.21 1.09
CA ASN A 181 -2.52 -5.98 0.25
C ASN A 181 -2.25 -7.16 -0.71
N ALA A 182 -2.54 -8.40 -0.28
CA ALA A 182 -2.42 -9.57 -1.15
C ALA A 182 -3.45 -9.53 -2.29
N LEU A 183 -4.71 -9.17 -2.01
CA LEU A 183 -5.75 -8.96 -3.03
C LEU A 183 -5.38 -7.82 -3.99
N GLU A 184 -4.94 -6.68 -3.46
CA GLU A 184 -4.50 -5.53 -4.26
C GLU A 184 -3.36 -5.92 -5.20
N LYS A 185 -2.33 -6.61 -4.70
CA LYS A 185 -1.22 -7.10 -5.52
C LYS A 185 -1.69 -8.06 -6.60
N PHE A 186 -2.61 -8.97 -6.29
CA PHE A 186 -3.10 -9.93 -7.26
C PHE A 186 -3.95 -9.25 -8.36
N ALA A 187 -4.75 -8.25 -8.00
CA ALA A 187 -5.49 -7.43 -8.96
C ALA A 187 -4.56 -6.60 -9.87
N LEU A 188 -3.46 -6.07 -9.31
CA LEU A 188 -2.51 -5.24 -10.06
C LEU A 188 -1.57 -6.05 -10.93
N TYR A 189 -1.08 -7.20 -10.46
CA TYR A 189 -0.01 -7.99 -11.08
C TYR A 189 -0.46 -9.46 -11.24
N PRO A 190 -1.14 -9.80 -12.35
CA PRO A 190 -1.67 -11.15 -12.61
C PRO A 190 -0.63 -12.27 -12.48
N ASP A 191 0.61 -12.01 -12.89
CA ASP A 191 1.70 -12.98 -12.87
C ASP A 191 2.30 -13.20 -11.48
N ASN A 192 1.89 -12.40 -10.48
CA ASN A 192 2.38 -12.48 -9.11
C ASN A 192 1.24 -12.86 -8.15
N ALA A 193 0.64 -14.01 -8.42
CA ALA A 193 -0.47 -14.53 -7.63
C ALA A 193 -0.02 -14.85 -6.20
N SER A 194 -0.59 -14.13 -5.23
CA SER A 194 -0.34 -14.37 -3.81
C SER A 194 -1.19 -15.55 -3.30
N HIS A 195 -0.57 -16.51 -2.62
CA HIS A 195 -1.28 -17.62 -1.96
C HIS A 195 -2.38 -17.11 -1.02
N ALA A 196 -2.09 -16.03 -0.28
CA ALA A 196 -3.07 -15.43 0.63
C ALA A 196 -4.28 -14.83 -0.11
N ALA A 197 -4.09 -14.29 -1.31
CA ALA A 197 -5.21 -13.80 -2.12
C ALA A 197 -6.08 -14.97 -2.62
N GLN A 198 -5.43 -16.06 -3.07
CA GLN A 198 -6.13 -17.26 -3.52
C GLN A 198 -6.92 -17.92 -2.39
N GLU A 199 -6.36 -18.00 -1.17
CA GLU A 199 -7.06 -18.51 0.01
C GLU A 199 -8.31 -17.70 0.33
N VAL A 200 -8.21 -16.37 0.33
CA VAL A 200 -9.36 -15.48 0.57
C VAL A 200 -10.43 -15.69 -0.49
N MET A 201 -10.05 -15.73 -1.77
CA MET A 201 -11.02 -15.91 -2.85
C MET A 201 -11.67 -17.30 -2.83
N ALA A 202 -10.89 -18.35 -2.54
CA ALA A 202 -11.42 -19.71 -2.38
C ALA A 202 -12.41 -19.81 -1.21
N ALA A 203 -12.12 -19.15 -0.08
CA ALA A 203 -13.03 -19.10 1.06
C ALA A 203 -14.34 -18.36 0.78
N LEU A 204 -14.36 -17.50 -0.24
CA LEU A 204 -15.55 -16.78 -0.72
C LEU A 204 -16.18 -17.44 -1.96
N GLU A 205 -15.73 -18.64 -2.33
CA GLU A 205 -16.19 -19.37 -3.53
C GLU A 205 -16.00 -18.59 -4.85
N LEU A 206 -15.04 -17.65 -4.87
CA LEU A 206 -14.69 -16.87 -6.05
C LEU A 206 -13.56 -17.54 -6.83
N SER A 207 -13.68 -17.56 -8.16
CA SER A 207 -12.56 -17.97 -9.01
C SER A 207 -11.38 -17.00 -8.83
N PRO A 208 -10.14 -17.48 -8.57
CA PRO A 208 -9.00 -16.63 -8.28
C PRO A 208 -8.46 -15.99 -9.55
N THR A 209 -9.13 -14.93 -10.01
CA THR A 209 -8.72 -14.14 -11.16
C THR A 209 -8.43 -12.69 -10.73
N PRO A 210 -7.50 -11.98 -11.41
CA PRO A 210 -7.24 -10.57 -11.11
C PRO A 210 -8.50 -9.69 -11.21
N GLN A 211 -9.41 -10.02 -12.13
CA GLN A 211 -10.68 -9.30 -12.29
C GLN A 211 -11.59 -9.49 -11.08
N ASN A 212 -11.74 -10.72 -10.58
CA ASN A 212 -12.55 -10.98 -9.38
C ASN A 212 -11.91 -10.36 -8.13
N ALA A 213 -10.57 -10.32 -8.04
CA ALA A 213 -9.88 -9.63 -6.95
C ALA A 213 -10.16 -8.12 -6.99
N LYS A 214 -10.11 -7.50 -8.17
CA LYS A 214 -10.52 -6.10 -8.36
C LYS A 214 -11.97 -5.89 -7.93
N ASN A 215 -12.90 -6.69 -8.44
CA ASN A 215 -14.32 -6.56 -8.12
C ASN A 215 -14.58 -6.68 -6.62
N LEU A 216 -13.93 -7.64 -5.96
CA LEU A 216 -14.02 -7.79 -4.50
C LEU A 216 -13.51 -6.55 -3.77
N LEU A 217 -12.38 -5.97 -4.17
CA LEU A 217 -11.86 -4.73 -3.56
C LEU A 217 -12.84 -3.54 -3.71
N VAL A 218 -13.57 -3.48 -4.83
CA VAL A 218 -14.63 -2.48 -5.06
C VAL A 218 -15.84 -2.74 -4.17
N GLU A 219 -16.34 -3.97 -4.11
CA GLU A 219 -17.48 -4.37 -3.25
C GLU A 219 -17.18 -4.15 -1.76
N LEU A 220 -15.92 -4.33 -1.35
CA LEU A 220 -15.44 -4.04 0.00
C LEU A 220 -15.33 -2.54 0.30
N GLY A 221 -15.50 -1.67 -0.70
CA GLY A 221 -15.34 -0.21 -0.58
C GLY A 221 -13.89 0.22 -0.34
N LEU A 222 -12.93 -0.65 -0.68
CA LEU A 222 -11.50 -0.35 -0.56
C LEU A 222 -10.98 0.39 -1.79
N TRP A 223 -11.52 0.06 -2.97
CA TRP A 223 -11.24 0.71 -4.26
C TRP A 223 -12.52 1.29 -4.84
N SER A 224 -12.41 2.32 -5.70
CA SER A 224 -13.57 2.77 -6.48
C SER A 224 -13.78 1.90 -7.73
N THR A 225 -14.99 1.91 -8.29
CA THR A 225 -15.30 1.19 -9.54
C THR A 225 -14.31 1.52 -10.67
N HIS A 226 -13.91 2.79 -10.72
CA HIS A 226 -13.02 3.37 -11.71
C HIS A 226 -11.59 3.57 -11.19
N GLU A 227 -11.19 2.80 -10.17
CA GLU A 227 -9.84 2.86 -9.59
C GLU A 227 -8.76 2.91 -10.67
N ASN A 228 -7.85 3.89 -10.55
CA ASN A 228 -6.81 4.11 -11.54
C ASN A 228 -5.69 3.06 -11.40
N MET A 229 -5.90 1.90 -12.03
CA MET A 229 -4.98 0.78 -12.03
C MET A 229 -3.61 1.14 -12.62
N PHE A 230 -3.56 2.06 -13.59
CA PHE A 230 -2.29 2.51 -14.18
C PHE A 230 -1.46 3.27 -13.15
N LEU A 231 -2.08 4.18 -12.39
CA LEU A 231 -1.42 4.92 -11.33
C LEU A 231 -0.93 3.99 -10.21
N ARG A 232 -1.72 2.98 -9.82
CA ARG A 232 -1.27 1.99 -8.84
C ARG A 232 -0.11 1.13 -9.32
N ARG A 233 -0.05 0.82 -10.62
CA ARG A 233 1.03 0.04 -11.24
C ARG A 233 2.29 0.86 -11.50
N SER A 234 2.17 2.17 -11.71
CA SER A 234 3.30 3.04 -12.06
C SER A 234 4.28 3.27 -10.91
N GLN A 235 3.91 2.89 -9.67
CA GLN A 235 4.69 3.15 -8.45
C GLN A 235 4.98 4.64 -8.21
N ILE A 236 4.24 5.52 -8.89
CA ILE A 236 4.31 6.96 -8.65
C ILE A 236 3.87 7.24 -7.20
N PRO A 237 4.69 7.91 -6.38
CA PRO A 237 4.30 8.25 -5.02
C PRO A 237 3.09 9.18 -5.01
N VAL A 238 1.92 8.66 -4.60
CA VAL A 238 0.69 9.46 -4.49
C VAL A 238 0.56 10.19 -3.15
N ASN A 239 1.16 9.63 -2.10
CA ASN A 239 1.10 10.18 -0.73
C ASN A 239 2.47 10.70 -0.30
N PHE A 240 2.50 11.82 0.41
CA PHE A 240 3.71 12.30 1.07
C PHE A 240 4.00 11.48 2.33
N SER A 241 5.28 11.27 2.63
CA SER A 241 5.67 10.66 3.90
C SER A 241 5.34 11.60 5.08
N ARG A 242 5.13 11.03 6.27
CA ARG A 242 4.91 11.83 7.49
C ARG A 242 6.04 12.84 7.75
N GLU A 243 7.26 12.48 7.39
CA GLU A 243 8.43 13.34 7.57
C GLU A 243 8.42 14.54 6.62
N VAL A 244 8.00 14.35 5.37
CA VAL A 244 7.87 15.43 4.38
C VAL A 244 6.74 16.39 4.80
N LEU A 245 5.59 15.85 5.22
CA LEU A 245 4.48 16.66 5.72
C LEU A 245 4.87 17.47 6.96
N ALA A 246 5.57 16.85 7.92
CA ALA A 246 6.05 17.56 9.11
C ALA A 246 7.05 18.68 8.78
N MET A 247 7.93 18.48 7.79
CA MET A 247 8.82 19.53 7.30
C MET A 247 8.04 20.66 6.62
N GLY A 248 7.05 20.32 5.78
CA GLY A 248 6.21 21.32 5.14
C GLY A 248 5.45 22.18 6.14
N GLN A 249 4.86 21.56 7.17
CA GLN A 249 4.20 22.30 8.26
C GLN A 249 5.19 23.22 8.99
N LYS A 250 6.40 22.74 9.27
CA LYS A 250 7.43 23.58 9.90
C LYS A 250 7.77 24.81 9.06
N TYR A 251 7.88 24.67 7.74
CA TYR A 251 8.18 25.79 6.84
C TYR A 251 7.01 26.78 6.71
N LEU A 252 5.77 26.31 6.88
CA LEU A 252 4.61 27.21 6.98
C LEU A 252 4.63 28.03 8.28
N ASP A 253 4.95 27.39 9.41
CA ASP A 253 4.95 28.05 10.72
C ASP A 253 6.16 28.98 10.91
N SER A 254 7.32 28.56 10.41
CA SER A 254 8.58 29.28 10.51
C SER A 254 9.42 29.05 9.24
N PRO A 255 9.24 29.92 8.22
CA PRO A 255 9.99 29.82 6.99
C PRO A 255 11.50 29.86 7.24
N PRO A 256 12.31 29.11 6.47
CA PRO A 256 13.76 29.24 6.55
C PRO A 256 14.22 30.67 6.22
N PRO A 257 15.46 31.05 6.58
CA PRO A 257 16.06 32.30 6.13
C PRO A 257 16.00 32.40 4.61
N ASP A 258 15.77 33.61 4.09
CA ASP A 258 15.83 33.86 2.65
C ASP A 258 17.27 33.72 2.18
N PRO A 259 17.58 32.84 1.19
CA PRO A 259 18.91 32.81 0.59
C PRO A 259 19.22 34.13 -0.15
N ASP A 260 18.20 34.86 -0.60
CA ASP A 260 18.31 36.13 -1.31
C ASP A 260 17.91 37.30 -0.41
N SER A 261 18.88 37.88 0.31
CA SER A 261 18.59 38.96 1.26
C SER A 261 18.25 40.31 0.62
N GLU A 262 18.56 40.51 -0.66
CA GLU A 262 18.42 41.78 -1.39
C GLU A 262 17.51 41.63 -2.62
N ARG A 263 16.27 41.14 -2.40
CA ARG A 263 15.27 41.04 -3.46
C ARG A 263 14.89 42.43 -4.00
N LEU A 264 14.82 42.56 -5.32
CA LEU A 264 14.33 43.76 -5.99
C LEU A 264 12.85 43.99 -5.67
N ASP A 265 12.52 45.17 -5.13
CA ASP A 265 11.13 45.53 -4.84
C ASP A 265 10.42 45.98 -6.12
N LEU A 266 9.49 45.14 -6.59
CA LEU A 266 8.60 45.38 -7.73
C LEU A 266 7.14 45.46 -7.28
N THR A 267 6.86 45.60 -5.98
CA THR A 267 5.50 45.60 -5.41
C THR A 267 4.66 46.81 -5.85
N GLY A 268 5.29 47.83 -6.43
CA GLY A 268 4.61 48.99 -7.02
C GLY A 268 4.05 48.75 -8.43
N LEU A 269 4.46 47.69 -9.12
CA LEU A 269 3.95 47.36 -10.46
C LEU A 269 2.61 46.62 -10.38
N LYS A 270 1.73 46.88 -11.36
CA LYS A 270 0.53 46.05 -11.56
C LYS A 270 0.96 44.70 -12.11
N VAL A 271 0.65 43.64 -11.38
CA VAL A 271 0.99 42.26 -11.73
C VAL A 271 -0.30 41.51 -12.09
N TYR A 272 -0.32 40.91 -13.27
CA TYR A 272 -1.43 40.11 -13.80
C TYR A 272 -1.01 38.63 -13.83
N THR A 273 -1.73 37.78 -13.12
CA THR A 273 -1.61 36.32 -13.27
C THR A 273 -2.77 35.84 -14.13
N ILE A 274 -2.52 34.98 -15.12
CA ILE A 274 -3.48 34.63 -16.17
C ILE A 274 -3.44 33.11 -16.36
N ASP A 275 -4.48 32.43 -15.87
CA ASP A 275 -4.52 30.97 -15.79
C ASP A 275 -5.92 30.44 -16.11
N ASP A 276 -6.07 29.11 -16.17
CA ASP A 276 -7.41 28.52 -16.14
C ASP A 276 -8.08 28.76 -14.78
N GLU A 277 -9.41 28.88 -14.76
CA GLU A 277 -10.18 29.14 -13.52
C GLU A 277 -9.89 28.11 -12.41
N SER A 278 -9.63 26.85 -12.80
CA SER A 278 -9.32 25.76 -11.88
C SER A 278 -7.90 25.76 -11.31
N THR A 279 -6.99 26.59 -11.82
CA THR A 279 -5.58 26.63 -11.38
C THR A 279 -5.46 27.21 -9.98
N LYS A 280 -4.84 26.46 -9.06
CA LYS A 280 -4.63 26.89 -7.66
C LYS A 280 -3.17 27.22 -7.34
N GLU A 281 -2.26 26.61 -8.07
CA GLU A 281 -0.81 26.84 -7.99
C GLU A 281 -0.49 27.84 -9.10
N ILE A 282 -0.26 29.10 -8.73
CA ILE A 282 -0.04 30.19 -9.68
C ILE A 282 1.47 30.41 -9.78
N ASP A 283 2.04 29.99 -10.91
CA ASP A 283 3.49 29.94 -11.10
C ASP A 283 4.04 31.21 -11.74
N ASP A 284 3.23 31.93 -12.54
CA ASP A 284 3.71 33.08 -13.29
C ASP A 284 2.79 34.31 -13.22
N GLY A 285 3.39 35.46 -13.45
CA GLY A 285 2.72 36.75 -13.50
C GLY A 285 3.45 37.74 -14.40
N LEU A 286 2.71 38.67 -14.97
CA LEU A 286 3.20 39.62 -15.95
C LEU A 286 3.02 41.07 -15.49
N SER A 287 3.98 41.92 -15.79
CA SER A 287 3.92 43.36 -15.58
C SER A 287 4.54 44.13 -16.75
N LEU A 288 4.19 45.40 -16.83
CA LEU A 288 4.82 46.35 -17.75
C LEU A 288 5.29 47.57 -16.96
N GLU A 289 6.55 47.92 -17.13
CA GLU A 289 7.16 49.12 -16.54
C GLU A 289 7.49 50.12 -17.65
N LYS A 290 7.07 51.38 -17.51
CA LYS A 290 7.50 52.46 -18.39
C LYS A 290 8.74 53.12 -17.81
N LEU A 291 9.81 53.16 -18.59
CA LEU A 291 11.07 53.77 -18.21
C LEU A 291 11.07 55.27 -18.48
N ASP A 292 11.96 56.00 -17.80
CA ASP A 292 12.09 57.46 -17.93
C ASP A 292 12.43 57.91 -19.36
N ASP A 293 13.10 57.04 -20.14
CA ASP A 293 13.46 57.29 -21.54
C ASP A 293 12.33 56.95 -22.53
N GLY A 294 11.16 56.55 -22.03
CA GLY A 294 9.98 56.21 -22.82
C GLY A 294 9.93 54.78 -23.33
N ARG A 295 10.96 53.96 -23.08
CA ARG A 295 10.91 52.52 -23.38
C ARG A 295 9.98 51.79 -22.42
N GLU A 296 9.49 50.64 -22.86
CA GLU A 296 8.70 49.74 -22.04
C GLU A 296 9.53 48.50 -21.71
N ARG A 297 9.52 48.10 -20.44
CA ARG A 297 10.12 46.86 -19.95
C ARG A 297 9.01 45.89 -19.59
N LEU A 298 9.01 44.74 -20.26
CA LEU A 298 8.19 43.60 -19.92
C LEU A 298 8.81 42.90 -18.72
N TRP A 299 8.01 42.59 -17.72
CA TRP A 299 8.42 41.81 -16.58
C TRP A 299 7.66 40.48 -16.57
N ILE A 300 8.39 39.39 -16.56
CA ILE A 300 7.86 38.03 -16.33
C ILE A 300 8.32 37.59 -14.94
N HIS A 301 7.37 37.35 -14.04
CA HIS A 301 7.61 36.98 -12.67
C HIS A 301 7.31 35.49 -12.51
N ILE A 302 8.30 34.68 -12.14
CA ILE A 302 8.12 33.26 -11.84
C ILE A 302 8.14 33.07 -10.33
N ALA A 303 7.18 32.34 -9.78
CA ALA A 303 7.13 32.00 -8.36
C ALA A 303 8.45 31.39 -7.92
N ASP A 304 8.90 31.73 -6.71
CA ASP A 304 10.20 31.30 -6.20
C ASP A 304 10.04 30.26 -5.06
N PRO A 305 9.78 28.98 -5.37
CA PRO A 305 9.75 27.93 -4.36
C PRO A 305 11.13 27.72 -3.72
N THR A 306 12.23 28.14 -4.36
CA THR A 306 13.58 28.06 -3.81
C THR A 306 13.81 28.98 -2.63
N ARG A 307 12.91 29.96 -2.41
CA ARG A 307 12.80 30.70 -1.15
C ARG A 307 12.60 29.79 0.06
N LEU A 308 11.91 28.66 -0.11
CA LEU A 308 11.58 27.72 0.96
C LEU A 308 12.39 26.44 0.90
N LEU A 309 12.90 26.07 -0.28
CA LEU A 309 13.60 24.81 -0.50
C LEU A 309 15.11 24.98 -0.35
N MET A 310 15.73 24.10 0.42
CA MET A 310 17.18 24.01 0.49
C MET A 310 17.65 22.79 -0.31
N PRO A 311 18.66 22.92 -1.20
CA PRO A 311 19.22 21.77 -1.91
C PRO A 311 19.64 20.66 -0.93
N GLY A 312 19.11 19.46 -1.15
CA GLY A 312 19.36 18.26 -0.33
C GLY A 312 18.42 18.07 0.86
N ASP A 313 17.47 18.98 1.12
CA ASP A 313 16.46 18.77 2.15
C ASP A 313 15.39 17.74 1.74
N LYS A 314 14.48 17.38 2.65
CA LYS A 314 13.48 16.33 2.38
C LYS A 314 12.43 16.76 1.36
N LEU A 315 12.11 18.05 1.26
CA LEU A 315 11.14 18.55 0.29
C LEU A 315 11.75 18.54 -1.11
N ASP A 316 13.00 18.98 -1.26
CA ASP A 316 13.75 18.90 -2.51
C ASP A 316 13.95 17.44 -2.97
N LEU A 317 14.35 16.53 -2.07
CA LEU A 317 14.50 15.11 -2.41
C LEU A 317 13.18 14.46 -2.85
N GLU A 318 12.06 14.81 -2.20
CA GLU A 318 10.74 14.31 -2.59
C GLU A 318 10.28 14.91 -3.92
N ALA A 319 10.49 16.21 -4.15
CA ALA A 319 10.19 16.85 -5.42
C ALA A 319 11.01 16.24 -6.56
N ARG A 320 12.31 15.99 -6.37
CA ARG A 320 13.16 15.27 -7.33
C ARG A 320 12.68 13.84 -7.60
N ARG A 321 12.16 13.15 -6.58
CA ARG A 321 11.58 11.81 -6.73
C ARG A 321 10.29 11.83 -7.55
N ARG A 322 9.46 12.87 -7.40
CA ARG A 322 8.20 13.04 -8.14
C ARG A 322 8.41 13.61 -9.54
N ALA A 323 9.44 14.44 -9.72
CA ALA A 323 9.85 15.16 -10.93
C ALA A 323 8.83 16.20 -11.46
N THR A 324 7.54 15.90 -11.41
CA THR A 324 6.47 16.80 -11.86
C THR A 324 5.21 16.57 -11.02
N THR A 325 4.32 17.56 -11.00
CA THR A 325 2.92 17.34 -10.64
C THR A 325 2.27 16.50 -11.74
N LEU A 326 1.54 15.45 -11.36
CA LEU A 326 0.81 14.60 -12.28
C LEU A 326 -0.66 15.05 -12.33
N TYR A 327 -1.09 15.56 -13.48
CA TYR A 327 -2.47 15.94 -13.73
C TYR A 327 -3.23 14.75 -14.33
N LEU A 328 -4.33 14.38 -13.68
CA LEU A 328 -5.23 13.30 -14.06
C LEU A 328 -6.64 13.87 -14.27
N PRO A 329 -7.50 13.21 -15.08
CA PRO A 329 -8.88 13.63 -15.18
C PRO A 329 -9.63 13.65 -13.85
N THR A 330 -9.25 12.79 -12.91
CA THR A 330 -9.85 12.67 -11.57
C THR A 330 -9.21 13.58 -10.51
N GLY A 331 -8.22 14.39 -10.87
CA GLY A 331 -7.52 15.27 -9.93
C GLY A 331 -6.02 15.38 -10.19
N MET A 332 -5.23 15.66 -9.16
CA MET A 332 -3.79 15.84 -9.30
C MET A 332 -3.02 15.11 -8.20
N VAL A 333 -1.82 14.64 -8.53
CA VAL A 333 -0.82 14.20 -7.56
C VAL A 333 0.26 15.28 -7.53
N PRO A 334 0.28 16.15 -6.50
CA PRO A 334 1.13 17.32 -6.50
C PRO A 334 2.60 16.94 -6.24
N MET A 335 3.51 17.73 -6.80
CA MET A 335 4.95 17.62 -6.57
C MET A 335 5.33 18.02 -5.13
N PHE A 336 4.66 19.04 -4.58
CA PHE A 336 4.85 19.53 -3.21
C PHE A 336 3.59 19.35 -2.38
N PRO A 337 3.69 19.34 -1.03
CA PRO A 337 2.51 19.43 -0.17
C PRO A 337 1.62 20.62 -0.56
N SER A 338 0.32 20.39 -0.70
CA SER A 338 -0.61 21.35 -1.30
C SER A 338 -0.68 22.68 -0.55
N GLU A 339 -0.49 22.66 0.77
CA GLU A 339 -0.46 23.86 1.61
C GLU A 339 0.74 24.76 1.30
N LEU A 340 1.87 24.18 0.88
CA LEU A 340 3.02 24.93 0.39
C LEU A 340 2.81 25.43 -1.03
N ALA A 341 2.41 24.51 -1.92
CA ALA A 341 2.27 24.76 -3.36
C ALA A 341 1.25 25.87 -3.65
N THR A 342 0.06 25.80 -3.04
CA THR A 342 -1.00 26.82 -3.20
C THR A 342 -0.84 28.03 -2.28
N GLY A 343 0.14 27.95 -1.37
CA GLY A 343 0.42 28.95 -0.36
C GLY A 343 1.66 29.77 -0.72
N PRO A 344 2.73 29.71 0.10
CA PRO A 344 3.90 30.56 -0.06
C PRO A 344 4.77 30.26 -1.31
N MET A 345 4.50 29.17 -2.04
CA MET A 345 5.14 28.88 -3.34
C MET A 345 4.34 29.40 -4.55
N SER A 346 3.18 30.03 -4.32
CA SER A 346 2.28 30.53 -5.37
C SER A 346 2.20 32.06 -5.34
N LEU A 347 1.95 32.68 -6.49
CA LEU A 347 1.77 34.12 -6.64
C LEU A 347 0.35 34.55 -6.19
N ILE A 348 0.14 34.63 -4.88
CA ILE A 348 -1.17 34.94 -4.30
C ILE A 348 -1.55 36.42 -4.49
N GLN A 349 -2.73 36.64 -5.09
CA GLN A 349 -3.33 37.96 -5.23
C GLN A 349 -3.37 38.75 -3.91
N GLY A 350 -2.89 39.99 -3.97
CA GLY A 350 -2.90 40.94 -2.86
C GLY A 350 -1.83 40.69 -1.79
N LYS A 351 -1.02 39.63 -1.90
CA LYS A 351 0.08 39.33 -0.97
C LYS A 351 1.43 39.65 -1.61
N VAL A 352 2.40 40.01 -0.78
CA VAL A 352 3.79 40.14 -1.23
C VAL A 352 4.34 38.73 -1.43
N CYS A 353 4.76 38.42 -2.66
CA CYS A 353 5.23 37.11 -3.07
C CYS A 353 6.69 37.19 -3.55
N PRO A 354 7.56 36.27 -3.12
CA PRO A 354 8.90 36.13 -3.69
C PRO A 354 8.81 35.55 -5.11
N ALA A 355 9.57 36.13 -6.03
CA ALA A 355 9.62 35.69 -7.42
C ALA A 355 11.04 35.82 -7.99
N LEU A 356 11.36 34.99 -8.99
CA LEU A 356 12.46 35.22 -9.91
C LEU A 356 11.91 35.97 -11.12
N SER A 357 12.33 37.23 -11.27
CA SER A 357 11.77 38.14 -12.28
C SER A 357 12.73 38.38 -13.44
N PHE A 358 12.19 38.32 -14.65
CA PHE A 358 12.87 38.57 -15.91
C PHE A 358 12.36 39.87 -16.51
N GLY A 359 13.19 40.92 -16.48
CA GLY A 359 12.89 42.21 -17.09
C GLY A 359 13.48 42.27 -18.49
N VAL A 360 12.67 42.54 -19.51
CA VAL A 360 13.08 42.47 -20.93
C VAL A 360 12.63 43.70 -21.68
N ILE A 361 13.54 44.27 -22.47
CA ILE A 361 13.25 45.35 -23.42
C ILE A 361 13.37 44.76 -24.82
N LEU A 362 12.31 44.89 -25.61
CA LEU A 362 12.29 44.50 -27.01
C LEU A 362 12.54 45.71 -27.91
N ASP A 363 13.20 45.49 -29.04
CA ASP A 363 13.29 46.49 -30.11
C ASP A 363 12.03 46.52 -30.99
N GLU A 364 11.97 47.46 -31.93
CA GLU A 364 10.86 47.61 -32.88
C GLU A 364 10.63 46.39 -33.80
N THR A 365 11.52 45.41 -33.81
CA THR A 365 11.33 44.16 -34.56
C THR A 365 10.76 43.05 -33.69
N GLY A 366 10.73 43.22 -32.36
CA GLY A 366 10.40 42.17 -31.39
C GLY A 366 11.61 41.35 -30.95
N LYS A 367 12.84 41.77 -31.28
CA LYS A 367 14.07 41.13 -30.79
C LYS A 367 14.39 41.61 -29.38
N ILE A 368 14.99 40.76 -28.56
CA ILE A 368 15.56 41.16 -27.26
C ILE A 368 16.66 42.20 -27.50
N GLN A 369 16.45 43.41 -26.99
CA GLN A 369 17.42 44.49 -26.99
C GLN A 369 18.27 44.47 -25.72
N ASP A 370 17.62 44.26 -24.57
CA ASP A 370 18.24 44.24 -23.24
C ASP A 370 17.43 43.35 -22.30
N TYR A 371 18.09 42.79 -21.28
CA TYR A 371 17.41 41.98 -20.26
C TYR A 371 18.12 42.00 -18.90
N GLN A 372 17.36 41.74 -17.84
CA GLN A 372 17.86 41.56 -16.48
C GLN A 372 17.08 40.46 -15.75
N ILE A 373 17.76 39.76 -14.83
CA ILE A 373 17.16 38.70 -14.01
C ILE A 373 17.44 39.02 -12.54
N HIS A 374 16.40 39.05 -11.71
CA HIS A 374 16.52 39.38 -10.29
C HIS A 374 15.61 38.51 -9.41
N PRO A 375 16.09 37.98 -8.28
CA PRO A 375 15.24 37.68 -7.14
C PRO A 375 14.49 38.96 -6.75
N SER A 376 13.18 38.85 -6.54
CA SER A 376 12.29 40.00 -6.43
C SER A 376 11.15 39.77 -5.45
N LEU A 377 10.51 40.85 -5.03
CA LEU A 377 9.25 40.88 -4.32
C LEU A 377 8.21 41.55 -5.21
N ILE A 378 7.09 40.86 -5.43
CA ILE A 378 5.97 41.35 -6.22
C ILE A 378 4.68 41.30 -5.41
N LYS A 379 3.65 42.02 -5.85
CA LYS A 379 2.31 41.94 -5.26
C LYS A 379 1.27 41.72 -6.36
N PRO A 380 0.97 40.45 -6.71
CA PRO A 380 -0.06 40.09 -7.69
C PRO A 380 -1.33 40.92 -7.50
N THR A 381 -1.66 41.75 -8.49
CA THR A 381 -2.75 42.73 -8.39
C THR A 381 -4.06 42.09 -8.82
N TYR A 382 -4.02 41.34 -9.93
CA TYR A 382 -5.16 40.66 -10.51
C TYR A 382 -4.84 39.19 -10.76
N ARG A 383 -5.78 38.32 -10.37
CA ARG A 383 -5.86 36.93 -10.84
C ARG A 383 -6.99 36.88 -11.85
N LEU A 384 -6.64 36.65 -13.12
CA LEU A 384 -7.56 36.67 -14.26
C LEU A 384 -7.59 35.30 -14.93
N THR A 385 -8.71 34.97 -15.55
CA THR A 385 -8.75 33.84 -16.48
C THR A 385 -8.32 34.26 -17.89
N TYR A 386 -8.06 33.28 -18.75
CA TYR A 386 -7.83 33.53 -20.17
C TYR A 386 -9.01 34.26 -20.82
N GLU A 387 -10.24 33.90 -20.44
CA GLU A 387 -11.47 34.51 -20.92
C GLU A 387 -11.60 35.97 -20.46
N ASP A 388 -11.27 36.27 -19.19
CA ASP A 388 -11.26 37.65 -18.68
C ASP A 388 -10.34 38.54 -19.53
N VAL A 389 -9.13 38.05 -19.83
CA VAL A 389 -8.13 38.80 -20.60
C VAL A 389 -8.57 38.95 -22.06
N ASP A 390 -9.14 37.92 -22.67
CA ASP A 390 -9.67 38.01 -24.03
C ASP A 390 -10.80 39.03 -24.13
N GLU A 391 -11.73 39.06 -23.16
CA GLU A 391 -12.79 40.07 -23.09
C GLU A 391 -12.21 41.47 -22.90
N MET A 392 -11.23 41.64 -22.00
CA MET A 392 -10.57 42.92 -21.78
C MET A 392 -9.87 43.45 -23.05
N LEU A 393 -9.22 42.56 -23.80
CA LEU A 393 -8.54 42.90 -25.06
C LEU A 393 -9.55 43.20 -26.18
N GLN A 394 -10.69 42.51 -26.21
CA GLN A 394 -11.75 42.76 -27.19
C GLN A 394 -12.46 44.09 -26.94
N LEU A 395 -12.76 44.42 -25.68
CA LEU A 395 -13.43 45.67 -25.29
C LEU A 395 -12.49 46.88 -25.27
N GLY A 396 -11.18 46.67 -25.26
CA GLY A 396 -10.19 47.74 -25.23
C GLY A 396 -10.25 48.56 -23.94
N VAL A 397 -10.31 47.87 -22.79
CA VAL A 397 -10.48 48.47 -21.46
C VAL A 397 -9.38 49.50 -21.18
N GLN A 398 -9.78 50.77 -21.04
CA GLN A 398 -8.84 51.89 -20.91
C GLN A 398 -8.16 52.00 -19.53
N GLY A 399 -8.71 51.34 -18.51
CA GLY A 399 -8.15 51.33 -17.15
C GLY A 399 -6.93 50.41 -16.96
N GLU A 400 -6.76 49.45 -17.87
CA GLU A 400 -5.70 48.43 -17.83
C GLU A 400 -4.94 48.46 -19.16
N LYS A 401 -4.12 49.49 -19.36
CA LYS A 401 -3.40 49.69 -20.64
C LYS A 401 -2.20 48.75 -20.75
N GLU A 402 -1.67 48.32 -19.62
CA GLU A 402 -0.52 47.44 -19.48
C GLU A 402 -0.79 46.08 -20.15
N ILE A 403 -1.95 45.46 -19.92
CA ILE A 403 -2.29 44.17 -20.53
C ILE A 403 -2.40 44.27 -22.06
N SER A 404 -2.94 45.38 -22.57
CA SER A 404 -3.04 45.63 -24.01
C SER A 404 -1.66 45.83 -24.65
N ALA A 405 -0.76 46.53 -23.97
CA ALA A 405 0.61 46.72 -24.41
C ALA A 405 1.41 45.40 -24.36
N ILE A 406 1.29 44.61 -23.29
CA ILE A 406 1.89 43.26 -23.20
C ILE A 406 1.40 42.38 -24.36
N SER A 407 0.10 42.39 -24.67
CA SER A 407 -0.45 41.65 -25.82
C SER A 407 0.15 42.08 -27.16
N THR A 408 0.40 43.39 -27.32
CA THR A 408 0.99 43.94 -28.54
C THR A 408 2.44 43.48 -28.69
N TRP A 409 3.23 43.56 -27.61
CA TRP A 409 4.60 43.07 -27.58
C TRP A 409 4.70 41.56 -27.80
N ALA A 410 3.80 40.78 -27.20
CA ALA A 410 3.74 39.33 -27.42
C ALA A 410 3.52 39.01 -28.90
N LYS A 411 2.58 39.69 -29.56
CA LYS A 411 2.35 39.50 -31.00
C LYS A 411 3.59 39.86 -31.83
N GLN A 412 4.22 40.99 -31.54
CA GLN A 412 5.42 41.43 -32.26
C GLN A 412 6.60 40.47 -32.06
N ARG A 413 6.75 39.94 -30.84
CA ARG A 413 7.74 38.92 -30.52
C ARG A 413 7.49 37.61 -31.27
N GLN A 414 6.24 37.17 -31.35
CA GLN A 414 5.84 35.99 -32.11
C GLN A 414 6.15 36.16 -33.61
N GLU A 415 5.84 37.32 -34.19
CA GLU A 415 6.18 37.66 -35.58
C GLU A 415 7.69 37.64 -35.82
N TRP A 416 8.47 38.16 -34.87
CA TRP A 416 9.93 38.07 -34.90
C TRP A 416 10.40 36.62 -34.92
N ARG A 417 9.95 35.77 -33.99
CA ARG A 417 10.37 34.36 -33.94
C ARG A 417 10.01 33.62 -35.22
N ARG A 418 8.84 33.91 -35.80
CA ARG A 418 8.43 33.37 -37.09
C ARG A 418 9.36 33.79 -38.21
N SER A 419 9.83 35.04 -38.22
CA SER A 419 10.85 35.51 -39.17
C SER A 419 12.20 34.79 -38.99
N GLN A 420 12.49 34.28 -37.79
CA GLN A 420 13.67 33.47 -37.49
C GLN A 420 13.46 31.96 -37.73
N GLY A 421 12.30 31.56 -38.27
CA GLY A 421 12.02 30.17 -38.65
C GLY A 421 11.29 29.34 -37.59
N SER A 422 10.69 29.96 -36.56
CA SER A 422 9.85 29.22 -35.61
C SER A 422 8.65 28.58 -36.30
N ILE A 423 8.37 27.32 -35.96
CA ILE A 423 7.20 26.58 -36.43
C ILE A 423 6.22 26.45 -35.27
N ASN A 424 4.95 26.81 -35.49
CA ASN A 424 3.90 26.55 -34.53
C ASN A 424 3.13 25.27 -34.94
N ILE A 425 3.02 24.32 -34.01
CA ILE A 425 2.32 23.06 -34.23
C ILE A 425 0.99 23.14 -33.49
N HIS A 426 -0.09 23.42 -34.22
CA HIS A 426 -1.43 23.44 -33.63
C HIS A 426 -2.01 22.02 -33.65
N MET A 427 -2.15 21.42 -32.47
CA MET A 427 -2.95 20.22 -32.26
C MET A 427 -4.12 20.58 -31.35
N PRO A 428 -5.34 20.06 -31.60
CA PRO A 428 -6.44 20.24 -30.68
C PRO A 428 -6.08 19.63 -29.32
N GLU A 429 -6.13 20.46 -28.28
CA GLU A 429 -5.95 20.02 -26.89
C GLU A 429 -7.31 19.96 -26.20
N SER A 430 -7.43 19.09 -25.20
CA SER A 430 -8.65 19.00 -24.40
C SER A 430 -8.35 18.87 -22.92
N VAL A 431 -9.19 19.50 -22.12
CA VAL A 431 -9.24 19.31 -20.68
C VAL A 431 -10.32 18.29 -20.39
N ILE A 432 -9.90 17.19 -19.75
CA ILE A 432 -10.81 16.11 -19.34
C ILE A 432 -10.92 16.20 -17.82
N LYS A 433 -12.14 16.35 -17.30
CA LYS A 433 -12.44 16.35 -15.87
C LYS A 433 -13.42 15.22 -15.55
N VAL A 434 -13.18 14.52 -14.45
CA VAL A 434 -14.04 13.48 -13.91
C VAL A 434 -14.47 13.90 -12.51
N GLN A 435 -15.76 14.12 -12.32
CA GLN A 435 -16.36 14.48 -11.04
C GLN A 435 -17.12 13.29 -10.45
N ASN A 436 -17.01 13.09 -9.13
CA ASN A 436 -17.71 12.03 -8.40
C ASN A 436 -17.48 10.62 -8.98
N ASP A 437 -16.33 10.37 -9.59
CA ASP A 437 -15.96 9.12 -10.30
C ASP A 437 -16.89 8.69 -11.44
N GLU A 438 -17.86 9.50 -11.86
CA GLU A 438 -18.88 9.11 -12.85
C GLU A 438 -19.14 10.17 -13.92
N GLU A 439 -19.09 11.46 -13.58
CA GLU A 439 -19.42 12.55 -14.51
C GLU A 439 -18.18 13.00 -15.27
N ILE A 440 -18.18 12.81 -16.59
CA ILE A 440 -17.05 13.13 -17.47
C ILE A 440 -17.38 14.39 -18.27
N THR A 441 -16.54 15.41 -18.12
CA THR A 441 -16.56 16.62 -18.95
C THR A 441 -15.32 16.64 -19.83
N ILE A 442 -15.52 16.88 -21.13
CA ILE A 442 -14.45 17.05 -22.11
C ILE A 442 -14.65 18.41 -22.77
N GLU A 443 -13.68 19.29 -22.58
CA GLU A 443 -13.66 20.62 -23.17
C GLU A 443 -12.46 20.73 -24.10
N VAL A 444 -12.71 21.13 -25.35
CA VAL A 444 -11.63 21.39 -26.30
C VAL A 444 -11.14 22.81 -26.06
N LEU A 445 -9.84 22.97 -25.84
CA LEU A 445 -9.24 24.28 -25.61
C LEU A 445 -9.09 25.03 -26.93
N ASP A 446 -9.63 26.25 -26.96
CA ASP A 446 -9.43 27.18 -28.07
C ASP A 446 -8.09 27.92 -27.93
N ASP A 447 -7.38 28.06 -29.04
CA ASP A 447 -6.15 28.83 -29.12
C ASP A 447 -6.46 30.33 -29.15
N SER A 448 -6.64 30.91 -27.95
CA SER A 448 -7.06 32.29 -27.76
C SER A 448 -5.90 33.29 -27.70
N ARG A 449 -6.21 34.59 -27.81
CA ARG A 449 -5.19 35.64 -27.85
C ARG A 449 -4.47 35.78 -26.49
N SER A 450 -5.18 35.61 -25.39
CA SER A 450 -4.62 35.59 -24.04
C SER A 450 -3.69 34.38 -23.84
N ARG A 451 -4.04 33.18 -24.33
CA ARG A 451 -3.16 32.00 -24.29
C ARG A 451 -1.88 32.21 -25.07
N GLN A 452 -1.97 32.76 -26.27
CA GLN A 452 -0.80 33.08 -27.10
C GLN A 452 0.10 34.15 -26.44
N LEU A 453 -0.50 35.14 -25.77
CA LEU A 453 0.21 36.16 -25.02
C LEU A 453 1.06 35.53 -23.92
N VAL A 454 0.44 34.73 -23.04
CA VAL A 454 1.14 34.08 -21.92
C VAL A 454 2.22 33.14 -22.44
N ALA A 455 1.89 32.29 -23.42
CA ALA A 455 2.85 31.37 -24.03
C ALA A 455 4.08 32.10 -24.59
N GLU A 456 3.91 33.21 -25.30
CA GLU A 456 5.03 33.95 -25.87
C GLU A 456 5.87 34.66 -24.79
N MET A 457 5.26 35.10 -23.69
CA MET A 457 5.99 35.63 -22.53
C MET A 457 6.81 34.55 -21.80
N MET A 458 6.27 33.34 -21.66
CA MET A 458 7.02 32.20 -21.08
C MET A 458 8.19 31.78 -21.96
N ILE A 459 8.00 31.76 -23.29
CA ILE A 459 9.08 31.53 -24.25
C ILE A 459 10.16 32.60 -24.13
N LEU A 460 9.76 33.88 -24.00
CA LEU A 460 10.69 34.99 -23.83
C LEU A 460 11.53 34.84 -22.56
N ALA A 461 10.90 34.46 -21.43
CA ALA A 461 11.61 34.18 -20.19
C ALA A 461 12.60 33.02 -20.34
N GLY A 462 12.20 31.92 -21.00
CA GLY A 462 13.06 30.77 -21.29
C GLY A 462 14.28 31.13 -22.14
N GLU A 463 14.11 31.95 -23.18
CA GLU A 463 15.21 32.43 -24.01
C GLU A 463 16.17 33.33 -23.23
N VAL A 464 15.65 34.21 -22.38
CA VAL A 464 16.47 35.06 -21.50
C VAL A 464 17.26 34.21 -20.50
N ALA A 465 16.62 33.23 -19.84
CA ALA A 465 17.28 32.31 -18.94
C ALA A 465 18.40 31.52 -19.65
N GLY A 466 18.12 31.04 -20.86
CA GLY A 466 19.10 30.31 -21.67
C GLY A 466 20.30 31.17 -22.08
N ASN A 467 20.05 32.39 -22.55
CA ASN A 467 21.10 33.36 -22.89
C ASN A 467 21.95 33.73 -21.67
N TYR A 468 21.31 33.94 -20.52
CA TYR A 468 22.01 34.24 -19.27
C TYR A 468 22.89 33.06 -18.83
N GLY A 469 22.36 31.85 -18.85
CA GLY A 469 23.10 30.63 -18.51
C GLY A 469 24.29 30.41 -19.43
N GLN A 470 24.13 30.59 -20.74
CA GLN A 470 25.23 30.51 -21.70
C GLN A 470 26.31 31.56 -21.44
N THR A 471 25.92 32.83 -21.24
CA THR A 471 26.84 33.95 -21.03
C THR A 471 27.66 33.78 -19.76
N HIS A 472 27.04 33.27 -18.69
CA HIS A 472 27.66 33.10 -17.38
C HIS A 472 28.19 31.68 -17.14
N GLN A 473 28.15 30.80 -18.15
CA GLN A 473 28.61 29.41 -18.06
C GLN A 473 27.94 28.61 -16.93
N LEU A 474 26.65 28.86 -16.70
CA LEU A 474 25.86 28.14 -15.71
C LEU A 474 25.32 26.84 -16.30
N PRO A 475 25.50 25.69 -15.62
CA PRO A 475 24.89 24.44 -16.04
C PRO A 475 23.39 24.50 -15.79
N LEU A 476 22.61 24.56 -16.88
CA LEU A 476 21.14 24.48 -16.85
C LEU A 476 20.71 23.23 -17.61
N THR A 477 19.50 22.74 -17.31
CA THR A 477 18.84 21.67 -18.07
C THR A 477 18.27 22.24 -19.36
N PHE A 478 19.11 22.27 -20.40
CA PHE A 478 18.74 22.72 -21.75
C PHE A 478 18.10 21.61 -22.59
#